data_AF-D4DN72-F1
#
_entry.id   AF-D4DN72-F1
#
_cell.length_a   1.000
_cell.length_b   1.000
_cell.length_c   1.000
_cell.angle_alpha   90.00
_cell.angle_beta   90.00
_cell.angle_gamma   90.00
#
_symmetry.space_group_name_H-M   'P 1'
#
loop_
_entity.id
_entity.type
_entity.pdbx_description
1 polymer ?
#
loop_
_entity_poly.entity_id
_entity_poly.type
_entity_poly.pdbx_seq_one_letter_code
_entity_poly.pdbx_strand_id
1 'polypeptide(L)'
;MKSYTLNIFHFEYPESFQKIVELNLVDFDIWHLLDSDWEAELYRGLQPRYPNRKLIPFAKRSDCDDTACFEIDKGGKVQLIHDFADPGWE
;
A
#
# COMPACT_ATOMS: atom_id res chain seq x y z
N MET A 1 -3.11 -3.73 19.46
CA MET A 1 -3.93 -3.36 18.30
C MET A 1 -2.98 -3.27 17.11
N LYS A 2 -3.30 -3.87 15.97
CA LYS A 2 -2.44 -3.77 14.79
C LYS A 2 -2.44 -2.32 14.30
N SER A 3 -1.27 -1.80 13.94
CA SER A 3 -1.14 -0.51 13.24
C SER A 3 -1.17 -0.77 11.74
N TYR A 4 -1.95 -0.01 10.99
CA TYR A 4 -2.10 -0.11 9.52
C TYR A 4 -1.53 1.11 8.80
N THR A 5 -0.66 1.85 9.49
CA THR A 5 -0.06 3.08 8.99
C THR A 5 1.40 3.13 9.38
N LEU A 6 2.27 3.46 8.44
CA LEU A 6 3.65 3.84 8.68
C LEU A 6 3.83 5.36 8.78
N ASN A 7 4.82 5.79 9.57
CA ASN A 7 5.28 7.17 9.56
C ASN A 7 6.25 7.36 8.40
N ILE A 8 5.75 7.96 7.31
CA ILE A 8 6.52 8.22 6.09
C ILE A 8 6.67 9.73 5.94
N PHE A 9 7.91 10.21 5.87
CA PHE A 9 8.21 11.63 5.73
C PHE A 9 7.54 12.22 4.48
N HIS A 10 6.82 13.33 4.65
CA HIS A 10 6.02 14.00 3.60
C HIS A 10 4.85 13.20 3.02
N PHE A 11 4.34 12.20 3.74
CA PHE A 11 3.11 11.52 3.34
C PHE A 11 2.12 11.41 4.50
N GLU A 12 0.87 11.72 4.20
CA GLU A 12 -0.25 11.48 5.10
C GLU A 12 -1.26 10.58 4.39
N TYR A 13 -1.73 9.55 5.11
CA TYR A 13 -2.79 8.68 4.64
C TYR A 13 -4.09 9.49 4.43
N PRO A 14 -4.88 9.21 3.38
CA PRO A 14 -6.16 9.87 3.19
C PRO A 14 -7.09 9.70 4.40
N GLU A 15 -7.84 10.74 4.77
CA GLU A 15 -8.77 10.71 5.92
C GLU A 15 -9.78 9.55 5.81
N SER A 16 -10.25 9.25 4.60
CA SER A 16 -11.14 8.12 4.34
C SER A 16 -10.50 6.77 4.68
N PHE A 17 -9.20 6.62 4.43
CA PHE A 17 -8.46 5.40 4.81
C PHE A 17 -8.33 5.30 6.33
N GLN A 18 -7.95 6.41 6.98
CA GLN A 18 -7.87 6.45 8.44
C GLN A 18 -9.21 6.09 9.08
N LYS A 19 -10.33 6.54 8.49
CA LYS A 19 -11.68 6.26 9.00
C LYS A 19 -12.07 4.78 8.89
N ILE A 20 -11.70 4.07 7.81
CA ILE A 20 -11.99 2.63 7.71
C ILE A 20 -11.18 1.82 8.74
N VAL A 21 -9.94 2.22 9.01
CA VAL A 21 -9.10 1.61 10.04
C VAL A 21 -9.69 1.84 11.43
N GLU A 22 -10.11 3.08 11.73
CA GLU A 22 -10.77 3.44 12.99
C GLU A 22 -12.05 2.62 13.23
N LEU A 23 -12.85 2.41 12.17
CA LEU A 23 -14.11 1.66 12.24
C LEU A 23 -13.90 0.13 12.18
N ASN A 24 -12.65 -0.35 12.11
CA ASN A 24 -12.29 -1.76 11.95
C ASN A 24 -12.95 -2.41 10.71
N LEU A 25 -13.15 -1.64 9.64
CA LEU A 25 -13.64 -2.10 8.34
C LEU A 25 -12.45 -2.55 7.48
N VAL A 26 -11.78 -3.61 7.93
CA VAL A 26 -10.46 -4.04 7.43
C VAL A 26 -10.47 -5.43 6.78
N ASP A 27 -11.63 -6.11 6.78
CA ASP A 27 -11.81 -7.43 6.17
C ASP A 27 -12.41 -7.26 4.77
N PHE A 28 -11.61 -7.55 3.74
CA PHE A 28 -11.96 -7.40 2.32
C PHE A 28 -11.74 -8.72 1.56
N ASP A 29 -12.00 -9.85 2.20
CA ASP A 29 -11.85 -11.21 1.67
C ASP A 29 -10.40 -11.48 1.19
N ILE A 30 -10.17 -11.39 -0.13
CA ILE A 30 -8.88 -11.66 -0.77
C ILE A 30 -7.91 -10.48 -0.67
N TRP A 31 -8.38 -9.32 -0.20
CA TRP A 31 -7.54 -8.15 0.04
C TRP A 31 -7.23 -8.02 1.52
N HIS A 32 -5.95 -8.00 1.86
CA HIS A 32 -5.49 -7.86 3.23
C HIS A 32 -4.83 -6.51 3.42
N LEU A 33 -5.38 -5.70 4.33
CA LEU A 33 -4.68 -4.49 4.79
C LEU A 33 -3.38 -4.90 5.48
N LEU A 34 -2.30 -4.23 5.10
CA LEU A 34 -0.97 -4.50 5.63
C LEU A 34 -0.85 -3.90 7.02
N ASP A 35 -0.48 -4.72 8.00
CA ASP A 35 -0.01 -4.17 9.27
C ASP A 35 1.40 -3.57 9.10
N SER A 36 1.80 -2.74 10.05
CA SER A 36 3.04 -1.96 9.96
C SER A 36 4.29 -2.78 9.69
N ASP A 37 4.35 -4.02 10.19
CA ASP A 37 5.53 -4.88 9.99
C ASP A 37 5.57 -5.39 8.54
N TRP A 38 4.44 -5.88 8.04
CA TRP A 38 4.33 -6.36 6.66
C TRP A 38 4.44 -5.22 5.63
N GLU A 39 3.81 -4.08 5.93
CA GLU A 39 3.88 -2.86 5.13
C GLU A 39 5.33 -2.41 4.96
N ALA A 40 6.11 -2.41 6.05
CA ALA A 40 7.50 -1.97 6.01
C ALA A 40 8.39 -2.91 5.19
N GLU A 41 8.15 -4.22 5.22
CA GLU A 41 8.85 -5.19 4.38
C GLU A 41 8.53 -4.98 2.90
N LEU A 42 7.24 -4.88 2.56
CA LEU A 42 6.79 -4.69 1.19
C LEU A 42 7.27 -3.35 0.62
N TYR A 43 7.20 -2.29 1.43
CA TYR A 43 7.72 -0.96 1.08
C TYR A 43 9.20 -1.03 0.71
N ARG A 44 10.04 -1.67 1.56
CA ARG A 44 11.48 -1.85 1.27
C ARG A 44 11.73 -2.64 -0.02
N GLY A 45 10.89 -3.64 -0.32
CA GLY A 45 11.00 -4.42 -1.55
C GLY A 45 10.58 -3.64 -2.81
N LEU A 46 9.58 -2.78 -2.72
CA LEU A 46 9.09 -1.97 -3.84
C LEU A 46 10.09 -0.88 -4.26
N GLN A 47 10.82 -0.27 -3.31
CA GLN A 47 11.79 0.81 -3.62
C GLN A 47 12.81 0.44 -4.73
N PRO A 48 13.54 -0.68 -4.66
CA PRO A 48 14.49 -1.05 -5.71
C PRO A 48 13.82 -1.55 -7.01
N ARG A 49 12.58 -2.06 -6.95
CA ARG A 49 11.85 -2.56 -8.13
C ARG A 49 11.21 -1.43 -8.95
N TYR A 50 10.74 -0.39 -8.27
CA TYR A 50 10.14 0.79 -8.87
C TYR A 50 10.87 2.08 -8.44
N PRO A 51 12.15 2.24 -8.79
CA PRO A 51 13.00 3.32 -8.25
C PRO A 51 12.54 4.73 -8.64
N ASN A 52 11.73 4.85 -9.70
CA ASN A 52 11.19 6.11 -10.19
C ASN A 52 9.78 6.41 -9.66
N ARG A 53 9.21 5.56 -8.80
CA ARG A 53 7.87 5.71 -8.23
C ARG A 53 7.95 5.75 -6.71
N LYS A 54 7.13 6.58 -6.10
CA LYS A 54 7.06 6.73 -4.63
C LYS A 54 5.83 5.99 -4.11
N LEU A 55 5.91 4.66 -4.13
CA LEU A 55 4.82 3.77 -3.76
C LEU A 55 4.79 3.49 -2.26
N ILE A 56 3.60 3.60 -1.68
CA ILE A 56 3.31 3.31 -0.28
C ILE A 56 2.24 2.22 -0.26
N PRO A 57 2.63 0.95 -0.06
CA PRO A 57 1.68 -0.16 -0.08
C PRO A 57 0.78 -0.09 1.14
N PHE A 58 -0.49 -0.44 0.99
CA PHE A 58 -1.43 -0.51 2.12
C PHE A 58 -2.31 -1.77 2.10
N ALA A 59 -2.38 -2.49 0.98
CA ALA A 59 -3.06 -3.79 0.89
C ALA A 59 -2.36 -4.71 -0.11
N LYS A 60 -2.43 -6.03 0.13
CA LYS A 60 -1.98 -7.07 -0.81
C LYS A 60 -3.08 -8.10 -1.05
N ARG A 61 -3.16 -8.59 -2.30
CA ARG A 61 -4.10 -9.64 -2.69
C ARG A 61 -3.51 -11.03 -2.39
N SER A 62 -4.34 -11.99 -1.97
CA SER A 62 -3.84 -13.30 -1.51
C SER A 62 -3.51 -14.30 -2.62
N ASP A 63 -4.09 -14.14 -3.81
CA ASP A 63 -4.03 -15.10 -4.92
C ASP A 63 -3.08 -14.68 -6.06
N CYS A 64 -2.45 -13.51 -5.94
CA CYS A 64 -1.45 -13.01 -6.88
C CYS A 64 -0.51 -12.00 -6.23
N ASP A 65 0.38 -11.42 -7.04
CA ASP A 65 1.33 -10.42 -6.57
C ASP A 65 0.80 -8.99 -6.51
N ASP A 66 -0.48 -8.78 -6.79
CA ASP A 66 -1.11 -7.47 -6.78
C ASP A 66 -1.01 -6.79 -5.41
N THR A 67 -0.56 -5.55 -5.42
CA THR A 67 -0.43 -4.69 -4.27
C THR A 67 -1.13 -3.36 -4.54
N ALA A 68 -2.01 -2.94 -3.63
CA ALA A 68 -2.61 -1.63 -3.67
C ALA A 68 -1.70 -0.64 -2.94
N CYS A 69 -1.34 0.43 -3.65
CA CYS A 69 -0.42 1.46 -3.16
C CYS A 69 -1.07 2.83 -3.24
N PHE A 70 -0.75 3.71 -2.29
CA PHE A 70 -0.76 5.13 -2.55
C PHE A 70 0.52 5.53 -3.28
N GLU A 71 0.44 6.55 -4.13
CA GLU A 71 1.62 7.11 -4.79
C GLU A 71 1.72 8.60 -4.48
N ILE A 72 2.87 9.00 -3.94
CA ILE A 72 3.17 10.42 -3.69
C ILE A 72 3.10 11.16 -5.04
N ASP A 73 2.60 12.40 -5.02
CA ASP A 73 2.45 13.25 -6.21
C ASP A 73 1.35 12.80 -7.21
N LYS A 74 0.53 11.78 -6.88
CA LYS A 74 -0.62 11.32 -7.71
C LYS A 74 -2.00 11.68 -7.14
N GLY A 75 -2.06 12.58 -6.16
CA GLY A 75 -3.32 13.12 -5.63
C GLY A 75 -4.14 12.11 -4.82
N GLY A 76 -3.49 11.18 -4.12
CA GLY A 76 -4.16 10.21 -3.24
C GLY A 76 -4.91 9.09 -3.96
N LYS A 77 -4.72 8.93 -5.28
CA LYS A 77 -5.29 7.81 -6.04
C LYS A 77 -4.58 6.52 -5.70
N VAL A 78 -5.36 5.47 -5.49
CA VAL A 78 -4.85 4.09 -5.36
C VAL A 78 -4.29 3.64 -6.70
N GLN A 79 -3.06 3.12 -6.67
CA GLN A 79 -2.40 2.47 -7.78
C GLN A 79 -2.43 0.96 -7.51
N LEU A 80 -2.84 0.18 -8.51
CA LEU A 80 -2.71 -1.27 -8.48
C LEU A 80 -1.37 -1.62 -9.11
N ILE A 81 -0.53 -2.33 -8.38
CA ILE A 81 0.84 -2.70 -8.76
C ILE A 81 0.87 -4.23 -8.84
N HIS A 82 1.05 -4.80 -10.02
CA HIS A 82 1.40 -6.21 -10.12
C HIS A 82 2.88 -6.37 -9.74
N ASP A 83 3.13 -6.68 -8.47
CA ASP A 83 4.49 -6.70 -7.95
C ASP A 83 5.36 -7.69 -8.75
N PHE A 84 6.60 -7.31 -9.06
CA PHE A 84 7.51 -7.97 -10.03
C PHE A 84 7.25 -7.77 -11.53
N ALA A 85 6.20 -7.05 -11.93
CA ALA A 85 6.05 -6.60 -13.32
C ALA A 85 6.98 -5.42 -13.64
N ASP A 86 7.39 -5.30 -14.90
CA ASP A 86 8.07 -4.10 -15.39
C ASP A 86 7.14 -2.87 -15.30
N PRO A 87 7.68 -1.68 -14.97
CA PRO A 87 6.86 -0.47 -14.89
C PRO A 87 6.04 -0.20 -16.17
N GLY A 88 4.73 0.00 -16.00
CA GLY A 88 3.79 0.23 -17.11
C GLY A 88 3.15 -1.04 -17.70
N TRP A 89 3.52 -2.23 -17.22
CA TRP A 89 2.85 -3.51 -17.51
C TRP A 89 2.05 -4.04 -16.31
N GLU A 90 1.88 -3.17 -15.32
CA GLU A 90 1.24 -3.40 -14.03
C GLU A 90 -0.29 -3.36 -14.12
#